data_AF-A0A7S1QF80-F1
#
_entry.id   AF-A0A7S1QF80-F1
#
_cell.length_a   1.000
_cell.length_b   1.000
_cell.length_c   1.000
_cell.angle_alpha   90.00
_cell.angle_beta   90.00
_cell.angle_gamma   90.00
#
_symmetry.space_group_name_H-M   'P 1'
#
loop_
_entity.id
_entity.type
_entity.pdbx_description
1 polymer ?
#
loop_
_entity_poly.entity_id
_entity_poly.type
_entity_poly.pdbx_seq_one_letter_code
_entity_poly.pdbx_strand_id
1 'polypeptide(L)'
;MGRVSTGAWVEELELVGERLRYRLLKGTGPDTGWVSLRHGEKLLVERMDNLPPSVVRALRTARSSQPPEPDWIQQGSQQQQQQPDKQSGAQQQLQQSQQAGQEGQASTSRVTILALMAAHVGSVHRLERLRYALASIKDQELSFTEADFIFAVSWHSPVPQLAQAVREAMAEFTADGGARKARIALEQSTRHTQFQHLRVALRTAEEELRQRWGSQRGDEIWVMFGDDDDLWHPERVAQYVKAIRSHPLLDGVGIFATMARAVVRSSRPEIANSMPATAAEVDACLQRQELRRMDSTDKCDAWRRTLRYSGGSCAAFPPR
;
A
#
# COMPACT_ATOMS: atom_id res chain seq x y z
N MET A 1 -5.73 13.01 14.02
CA MET A 1 -4.65 14.01 14.22
C MET A 1 -3.55 13.73 13.21
N GLY A 2 -3.23 14.70 12.33
CA GLY A 2 -2.17 14.54 11.33
C GLY A 2 -0.77 14.61 11.94
N ARG A 3 0.21 14.00 11.27
CA ARG A 3 1.65 14.08 11.62
C ARG A 3 2.35 15.06 10.69
N VAL A 4 3.34 15.79 11.21
CA VAL A 4 4.25 16.61 10.39
C VAL A 4 5.29 15.69 9.74
N SER A 5 5.54 15.87 8.44
CA SER A 5 6.56 15.11 7.72
C SER A 5 7.98 15.49 8.15
N THR A 6 8.91 14.53 8.16
CA THR A 6 10.35 14.81 8.31
C THR A 6 10.82 15.82 7.26
N GLY A 7 11.60 16.83 7.68
CA GLY A 7 12.08 17.90 6.79
C GLY A 7 11.08 19.04 6.56
N ALA A 8 9.92 19.00 7.22
CA ALA A 8 9.03 20.15 7.26
C ALA A 8 9.67 21.33 8.01
N TRP A 9 9.37 22.54 7.55
CA TRP A 9 9.78 23.77 8.19
C TRP A 9 8.59 24.28 8.98
N VAL A 10 8.80 24.61 10.24
CA VAL A 10 7.74 25.09 11.13
C VAL A 10 8.19 26.37 11.84
N GLU A 11 7.22 27.23 12.13
CA GLU A 11 7.38 28.42 12.94
C GLU A 11 6.99 28.11 14.38
N GLU A 12 7.86 28.47 15.33
CA GLU A 12 7.58 28.40 16.76
C GLU A 12 6.51 29.42 17.13
N LEU A 13 5.39 28.95 17.69
CA LEU A 13 4.33 29.79 18.24
C LEU A 13 4.42 29.88 19.76
N GLU A 14 4.66 28.74 20.41
CA GLU A 14 4.65 28.61 21.87
C GLU A 14 5.45 27.38 22.29
N LEU A 15 6.31 27.49 23.29
CA LEU A 15 7.07 26.36 23.84
C LEU A 15 6.63 26.08 25.27
N VAL A 16 6.13 24.87 25.53
CA VAL A 16 5.68 24.43 26.87
C VAL A 16 6.41 23.13 27.23
N GLY A 17 7.44 23.26 28.06
CA GLY A 17 8.34 22.16 28.39
C GLY A 17 9.03 21.62 27.13
N GLU A 18 8.86 20.32 26.87
CA GLU A 18 9.44 19.62 25.70
C GLU A 18 8.51 19.58 24.48
N ARG A 19 7.46 20.41 24.45
CA ARG A 19 6.50 20.46 23.34
C ARG A 19 6.43 21.84 22.72
N LEU A 20 6.62 21.87 21.41
CA LEU A 20 6.52 23.05 20.56
C LEU A 20 5.15 23.12 19.91
N ARG A 21 4.38 24.17 20.22
CA ARG A 21 3.27 24.60 19.39
C ARG A 21 3.81 25.28 18.15
N TYR A 22 3.40 24.81 17.00
CA TYR A 22 3.97 25.23 15.74
C TYR A 22 2.92 25.69 14.74
N ARG A 23 3.36 26.49 13.76
CA ARG A 23 2.67 26.72 12.48
C ARG A 23 3.51 26.15 11.35
N LEU A 24 2.95 25.31 10.49
CA LEU A 24 3.67 24.76 9.35
C LEU A 24 4.05 25.90 8.38
N LEU A 25 5.28 25.93 7.88
CA LEU A 25 5.73 26.88 6.86
C LEU A 25 5.92 26.19 5.51
N LYS A 26 6.47 24.98 5.51
CA LYS A 26 6.73 24.16 4.32
C LYS A 26 6.70 22.68 4.70
N GLY A 27 6.20 21.82 3.82
CA GLY A 27 6.11 20.37 4.04
C GLY A 27 4.66 19.89 4.09
N THR A 28 4.42 18.70 4.62
CA THR A 28 3.07 18.14 4.80
C THR A 28 2.75 17.93 6.28
N GLY A 29 1.50 18.15 6.67
CA GLY A 29 1.02 18.01 8.05
C GLY A 29 -0.02 19.06 8.41
N PRO A 30 -0.54 19.03 9.66
CA PRO A 30 -1.50 20.01 10.14
C PRO A 30 -0.95 21.45 10.09
N ASP A 31 -1.81 22.41 9.75
CA ASP A 31 -1.46 23.84 9.67
C ASP A 31 -0.85 24.39 10.95
N THR A 32 -1.41 23.95 12.08
CA THR A 32 -0.91 24.20 13.42
C THR A 32 -1.01 22.91 14.21
N GLY A 33 -0.17 22.77 15.22
CA GLY A 33 -0.20 21.61 16.09
C GLY A 33 0.82 21.69 17.19
N TRP A 34 0.96 20.57 17.92
CA TRP A 34 2.00 20.38 18.93
C TRP A 34 2.92 19.26 18.49
N VAL A 35 4.23 19.48 18.56
CA VAL A 35 5.26 18.46 18.29
C VAL A 35 6.21 18.40 19.49
N SER A 36 6.64 17.20 19.87
CA SER A 36 7.68 17.06 20.89
C SER A 36 9.04 17.44 20.30
N LEU A 37 9.88 18.13 21.06
CA LEU A 37 11.24 18.45 20.63
C LEU A 37 12.09 17.18 20.48
N ARG A 38 11.85 16.18 21.33
CA ARG A 38 12.61 14.92 21.39
C ARG A 38 11.70 13.70 21.54
N HIS A 39 12.23 12.54 21.15
CA HIS A 39 11.66 11.23 21.44
C HIS A 39 12.79 10.26 21.82
N GLY A 40 12.95 10.01 23.12
CA GLY A 40 14.16 9.38 23.65
C GLY A 40 15.37 10.28 23.44
N GLU A 41 16.46 9.74 22.90
CA GLU A 41 17.68 10.49 22.57
C GLU A 41 17.60 11.22 21.22
N LYS A 42 16.56 10.94 20.41
CA LYS A 42 16.42 11.52 19.08
C LYS A 42 15.75 12.89 19.12
N LEU A 43 16.43 13.89 18.55
CA LEU A 43 15.84 15.21 18.28
C LEU A 43 14.86 15.12 17.10
N LEU A 44 13.65 15.66 17.27
CA LEU A 44 12.60 15.71 16.24
C LEU A 44 12.49 17.08 15.58
N VAL A 45 12.84 18.14 16.31
CA VAL A 45 12.84 19.52 15.82
C VAL A 45 14.17 20.17 16.18
N GLU A 46 14.84 20.71 15.16
CA GLU A 46 16.08 21.46 15.32
C GLU A 46 15.81 22.93 15.02
N ARG A 47 16.29 23.82 15.91
CA ARG A 47 16.15 25.26 15.74
C ARG A 47 17.16 25.72 14.69
N MET A 48 16.67 26.34 13.62
CA MET A 48 17.53 27.00 12.64
C MET A 48 17.87 28.40 13.11
N ASP A 49 18.99 28.55 13.79
CA ASP A 49 19.51 29.88 14.12
C ASP A 49 19.97 30.60 12.85
N ASN A 50 19.74 31.92 12.77
CA ASN A 50 20.18 32.81 11.68
C ASN A 50 19.45 32.72 10.32
N LEU A 51 18.17 32.35 10.27
CA LEU A 51 17.40 32.56 9.04
C LEU A 51 17.22 34.07 8.76
N PRO A 52 17.64 34.59 7.60
CA PRO A 52 17.41 35.98 7.25
C PRO A 52 15.90 36.30 7.29
N PRO A 53 15.49 37.48 7.78
CA PRO A 53 14.07 37.88 7.81
C PRO A 53 13.37 37.79 6.45
N SER A 54 14.12 37.94 5.35
CA SER A 54 13.63 37.75 3.99
C SER A 54 13.20 36.31 3.69
N VAL A 55 13.94 35.32 4.20
CA VAL A 55 13.61 33.89 4.04
C VAL A 55 12.36 33.53 4.83
N VAL A 56 12.26 34.02 6.08
CA VAL A 56 11.06 33.82 6.91
C VAL A 56 9.83 34.43 6.24
N ARG A 57 9.96 35.64 5.68
CA ARG A 57 8.88 36.29 4.93
C ARG A 57 8.48 35.49 3.70
N ALA A 58 9.45 35.03 2.91
CA ALA A 58 9.20 34.22 1.71
C ALA A 58 8.46 32.91 2.04
N LEU A 59 8.83 32.23 3.13
CA LEU A 59 8.16 31.01 3.58
C LEU A 59 6.70 31.26 4.00
N ARG A 60 6.43 32.38 4.70
CA ARG A 60 5.06 32.77 5.05
C ARG A 60 4.24 33.09 3.79
N THR A 61 4.79 33.84 2.85
CA THR A 61 4.10 34.22 1.60
C THR A 61 3.81 33.02 0.70
N ALA A 62 4.77 32.11 0.53
CA ALA A 62 4.60 30.90 -0.29
C ALA A 62 3.41 30.04 0.18
N ARG A 63 3.13 30.05 1.48
CA ARG A 63 2.02 29.31 2.07
C ARG A 63 0.68 30.02 1.88
N SER A 64 0.61 31.34 2.06
CA SER A 64 -0.60 32.12 1.76
C SER A 64 -1.02 32.05 0.30
N SER A 65 -0.13 31.62 -0.60
CA SER A 65 -0.37 31.45 -2.03
C SER A 65 -0.88 30.07 -2.41
N GLN A 66 -0.92 29.09 -1.48
CA GLN A 66 -1.47 27.78 -1.78
C GLN A 66 -3.00 27.89 -1.84
N PRO A 67 -3.65 27.33 -2.88
CA PRO A 67 -5.11 27.29 -2.94
C PRO A 67 -5.64 26.56 -1.70
N PRO A 68 -6.80 26.98 -1.15
CA PRO A 68 -7.40 26.30 -0.01
C PRO A 68 -7.55 24.80 -0.32
N GLU A 69 -7.27 23.94 0.67
CA GLU A 69 -7.51 22.52 0.49
C GLU A 69 -8.98 22.28 0.12
N PRO A 70 -9.27 21.39 -0.83
CA PRO A 70 -10.63 21.16 -1.30
C PRO A 70 -11.55 20.68 -0.15
N ASP A 71 -12.75 21.26 -0.07
CA ASP A 71 -13.72 21.17 1.04
C ASP A 71 -14.06 19.75 1.53
N TRP A 72 -13.86 18.72 0.70
CA TRP A 72 -14.16 17.33 1.06
C TRP A 72 -13.25 16.78 2.18
N ILE A 73 -12.09 17.40 2.43
CA ILE A 73 -11.20 17.01 3.55
C ILE A 73 -11.75 17.47 4.92
N GLN A 74 -12.50 18.57 4.98
CA GLN A 74 -13.06 19.09 6.24
C GLN A 74 -14.37 18.40 6.64
N GLN A 75 -15.21 18.02 5.67
CA GLN A 75 -16.54 17.44 5.93
C GLN A 75 -16.49 16.06 6.60
N GLY A 76 -15.39 15.31 6.48
CA GLY A 76 -15.23 14.00 7.13
C GLY A 76 -15.08 14.03 8.66
N SER A 77 -14.86 15.21 9.26
CA SER A 77 -14.52 15.34 10.68
C SER A 77 -15.67 15.77 11.60
N GLN A 78 -16.82 16.21 11.06
CA GLN A 78 -17.97 16.65 11.86
C GLN A 78 -19.09 15.61 12.02
N GLN A 79 -19.07 14.47 11.32
CA GLN A 79 -20.15 13.46 11.39
C GLN A 79 -20.01 12.42 12.51
N GLN A 80 -19.04 12.55 13.43
CA GLN A 80 -18.73 11.50 14.43
C GLN A 80 -19.22 11.78 15.86
N GLN A 81 -20.29 12.56 16.01
CA GLN A 81 -20.93 12.81 17.31
C GLN A 81 -22.45 12.71 17.21
N GLN A 82 -22.93 11.48 17.01
CA GLN A 82 -24.24 10.97 17.43
C GLN A 82 -24.40 9.52 16.93
N GLN A 83 -24.03 8.54 17.75
CA GLN A 83 -24.52 7.17 17.59
C GLN A 83 -25.22 6.74 18.88
N PRO A 84 -26.46 6.24 18.81
CA PRO A 84 -27.14 5.65 19.95
C PRO A 84 -26.58 4.24 20.24
N ASP A 85 -26.76 3.77 21.48
CA ASP A 85 -26.35 2.45 21.96
C ASP A 85 -26.84 1.30 21.04
N LYS A 86 -25.90 0.73 20.27
CA LYS A 86 -26.12 -0.38 19.31
C LYS A 86 -25.63 -1.74 19.83
N GLN A 87 -25.71 -2.00 21.14
CA GLN A 87 -25.23 -3.28 21.67
C GLN A 87 -26.24 -4.44 21.56
N SER A 88 -27.54 -4.19 21.34
CA SER A 88 -28.55 -5.28 21.24
C SER A 88 -28.87 -5.78 19.83
N GLY A 89 -28.56 -5.01 18.78
CA GLY A 89 -28.90 -5.36 17.39
C GLY A 89 -27.93 -6.34 16.70
N ALA A 90 -26.65 -6.35 17.11
CA ALA A 90 -25.61 -7.14 16.42
C ALA A 90 -25.77 -8.65 16.60
N GLN A 91 -26.31 -9.12 17.74
CA GLN A 91 -26.55 -10.55 17.97
C GLN A 91 -27.76 -11.08 17.20
N GLN A 92 -28.79 -10.26 17.01
CA GLN A 92 -30.00 -10.66 16.28
C GLN A 92 -29.75 -10.72 14.77
N GLN A 93 -28.91 -9.82 14.23
CA GLN A 93 -28.47 -9.85 12.84
C GLN A 93 -27.58 -11.06 12.51
N LEU A 94 -26.74 -11.52 13.46
CA LEU A 94 -25.90 -12.71 13.27
C LEU A 94 -26.72 -14.02 13.25
N GLN A 95 -27.81 -14.11 14.02
CA GLN A 95 -28.67 -15.31 14.01
C GLN A 95 -29.55 -15.39 12.76
N GLN A 96 -30.06 -14.27 12.25
CA GLN A 96 -30.86 -14.25 11.02
C GLN A 96 -30.02 -14.59 9.77
N SER A 97 -28.75 -14.18 9.73
CA SER A 97 -27.84 -14.50 8.63
C SER A 97 -27.39 -15.97 8.63
N GLN A 98 -27.47 -16.68 9.76
CA GLN A 98 -27.20 -18.12 9.83
C GLN A 98 -28.38 -18.99 9.35
N GLN A 99 -29.62 -18.51 9.46
CA GLN A 99 -30.82 -19.27 9.03
C GLN A 99 -31.15 -19.09 7.53
N ALA A 100 -30.71 -18.01 6.89
CA ALA A 100 -30.93 -17.78 5.45
C ALA A 100 -29.98 -18.58 4.52
N GLY A 101 -29.04 -19.38 5.08
CA GLY A 101 -27.93 -19.98 4.33
C GLY A 101 -28.17 -21.35 3.69
N GLN A 102 -29.40 -21.89 3.67
CA GLN A 102 -29.61 -23.30 3.26
C GLN A 102 -30.24 -23.55 1.88
N GLU A 103 -30.79 -22.57 1.14
CA GLU A 103 -31.43 -22.86 -0.17
C GLU A 103 -31.08 -21.92 -1.33
N GLY A 104 -30.17 -20.97 -1.16
CA GLY A 104 -29.62 -20.21 -2.27
C GLY A 104 -28.34 -20.84 -2.78
N GLN A 105 -28.31 -21.34 -4.03
CA GLN A 105 -27.04 -21.44 -4.77
C GLN A 105 -26.46 -20.03 -4.84
N ALA A 106 -25.62 -19.67 -3.86
CA ALA A 106 -24.97 -18.38 -3.81
C ALA A 106 -24.18 -18.23 -5.11
N SER A 107 -24.62 -17.34 -6.00
CA SER A 107 -23.82 -17.01 -7.17
C SER A 107 -22.47 -16.54 -6.64
N THR A 108 -21.42 -17.31 -6.89
CA THR A 108 -20.09 -16.95 -6.42
C THR A 108 -19.66 -15.70 -7.17
N SER A 109 -19.72 -14.56 -6.48
CA SER A 109 -19.28 -13.29 -7.05
C SER A 109 -17.88 -13.46 -7.63
N ARG A 110 -17.71 -12.93 -8.83
CA ARG A 110 -16.43 -12.95 -9.52
C ARG A 110 -15.47 -12.03 -8.76
N VAL A 111 -14.26 -12.53 -8.48
CA VAL A 111 -13.23 -11.77 -7.76
C VAL A 111 -12.21 -11.27 -8.77
N THR A 112 -11.92 -9.99 -8.78
CA THR A 112 -10.88 -9.39 -9.62
C THR A 112 -9.78 -8.82 -8.76
N ILE A 113 -8.56 -9.33 -8.92
CA ILE A 113 -7.38 -8.81 -8.24
C ILE A 113 -6.67 -7.83 -9.17
N LEU A 114 -6.63 -6.56 -8.76
CA LEU A 114 -5.85 -5.50 -9.37
C LEU A 114 -4.55 -5.28 -8.59
N ALA A 115 -3.43 -5.68 -9.18
CA ALA A 115 -2.11 -5.43 -8.65
C ALA A 115 -1.47 -4.18 -9.26
N LEU A 116 -0.94 -3.31 -8.41
CA LEU A 116 -0.27 -2.07 -8.79
C LEU A 116 1.17 -2.05 -8.33
N MET A 117 2.08 -1.59 -9.20
CA MET A 117 3.50 -1.43 -8.90
C MET A 117 4.01 -0.08 -9.40
N ALA A 118 4.90 0.53 -8.62
CA ALA A 118 5.66 1.72 -8.99
C ALA A 118 7.15 1.35 -9.00
N ALA A 119 7.83 1.52 -10.14
CA ALA A 119 9.23 1.10 -10.29
C ALA A 119 10.15 2.27 -10.67
N HIS A 120 11.26 2.42 -9.95
CA HIS A 120 12.27 3.45 -10.23
C HIS A 120 13.62 2.78 -10.49
N VAL A 121 13.97 2.63 -11.76
CA VAL A 121 15.14 1.85 -12.16
C VAL A 121 16.34 2.76 -12.41
N GLY A 122 17.09 3.04 -11.33
CA GLY A 122 18.29 3.88 -11.39
C GLY A 122 19.62 3.13 -11.53
N SER A 123 19.60 1.78 -11.52
CA SER A 123 20.81 0.95 -11.57
C SER A 123 20.55 -0.40 -12.24
N VAL A 124 21.63 -1.06 -12.70
CA VAL A 124 21.59 -2.43 -13.24
C VAL A 124 21.05 -3.41 -12.19
N HIS A 125 21.50 -3.30 -10.94
CA HIS A 125 21.00 -4.15 -9.86
C HIS A 125 19.48 -4.04 -9.66
N ARG A 126 18.94 -2.80 -9.68
CA ARG A 126 17.49 -2.60 -9.55
C ARG A 126 16.71 -3.11 -10.76
N LEU A 127 17.29 -3.07 -11.96
CA LEU A 127 16.73 -3.72 -13.14
C LEU A 127 16.65 -5.24 -12.98
N GLU A 128 17.70 -5.87 -12.44
CA GLU A 128 17.69 -7.31 -12.16
C GLU A 128 16.61 -7.68 -11.14
N ARG A 129 16.47 -6.90 -10.05
CA ARG A 129 15.37 -7.06 -9.08
C ARG A 129 14.00 -7.00 -9.74
N LEU A 130 13.78 -5.99 -10.57
CA LEU A 130 12.54 -5.83 -11.30
C LEU A 130 12.27 -7.03 -12.22
N ARG A 131 13.29 -7.56 -12.91
CA ARG A 131 13.14 -8.76 -13.74
C ARG A 131 12.69 -9.97 -12.91
N TYR A 132 13.30 -10.20 -11.75
CA TYR A 132 12.88 -11.29 -10.87
C TYR A 132 11.46 -11.10 -10.33
N ALA A 133 11.10 -9.88 -9.93
CA ALA A 133 9.74 -9.55 -9.51
C ALA A 133 8.72 -9.83 -10.62
N LEU A 134 8.96 -9.32 -11.84
CA LEU A 134 8.11 -9.55 -13.01
C LEU A 134 7.99 -11.03 -13.38
N ALA A 135 9.09 -11.80 -13.32
CA ALA A 135 9.06 -13.24 -13.54
C ALA A 135 8.17 -13.95 -12.50
N SER A 136 8.33 -13.64 -11.21
CA SER A 136 7.50 -14.23 -10.15
C SER A 136 6.01 -13.87 -10.24
N ILE A 137 5.69 -12.70 -10.82
CA ILE A 137 4.31 -12.28 -11.11
C ILE A 137 3.75 -12.99 -12.35
N LYS A 138 4.59 -13.26 -13.35
CA LYS A 138 4.20 -14.04 -14.54
C LYS A 138 3.76 -15.44 -14.15
N ASP A 139 4.48 -16.04 -13.21
CA ASP A 139 4.30 -17.41 -12.71
C ASP A 139 3.11 -17.58 -11.73
N GLN A 140 2.31 -16.53 -11.49
CA GLN A 140 1.14 -16.64 -10.62
C GLN A 140 0.13 -17.65 -11.18
N GLU A 141 -0.18 -18.67 -10.37
CA GLU A 141 -1.14 -19.71 -10.74
C GLU A 141 -2.57 -19.21 -10.52
N LEU A 142 -3.37 -19.19 -11.60
CA LEU A 142 -4.81 -18.89 -11.55
C LEU A 142 -5.67 -20.12 -11.86
N SER A 143 -5.04 -21.28 -12.04
CA SER A 143 -5.65 -22.54 -12.49
C SER A 143 -6.84 -22.99 -11.64
N PHE A 144 -6.94 -22.52 -10.39
CA PHE A 144 -8.00 -22.89 -9.44
C PHE A 144 -8.96 -21.76 -9.09
N THR A 145 -8.79 -20.56 -9.65
CA THR A 145 -9.56 -19.38 -9.27
C THR A 145 -10.34 -18.86 -10.46
N GLU A 146 -11.67 -18.78 -10.34
CA GLU A 146 -12.52 -18.00 -11.26
C GLU A 146 -12.30 -16.48 -11.05
N ALA A 147 -11.07 -16.10 -10.80
CA ALA A 147 -10.66 -14.73 -10.56
C ALA A 147 -9.94 -14.19 -11.78
N ASP A 148 -10.13 -12.90 -12.02
CA ASP A 148 -9.30 -12.18 -12.96
C ASP A 148 -8.11 -11.58 -12.24
N PHE A 149 -7.00 -11.48 -12.96
CA PHE A 149 -5.80 -10.87 -12.45
C PHE A 149 -5.32 -9.79 -13.42
N ILE A 150 -5.28 -8.56 -12.93
CA ILE A 150 -4.79 -7.41 -13.67
C ILE A 150 -3.57 -6.93 -12.94
N PHE A 151 -2.46 -6.81 -13.64
CA PHE A 151 -1.24 -6.23 -13.12
C PHE A 151 -0.89 -4.99 -13.92
N ALA A 152 -0.72 -3.86 -13.24
CA ALA A 152 -0.30 -2.60 -13.85
C ALA A 152 0.93 -2.05 -13.13
N VAL A 153 1.97 -1.77 -13.92
CA VAL A 153 3.20 -1.13 -13.44
C VAL A 153 3.42 0.20 -14.15
N SER A 154 3.69 1.24 -13.37
CA SER A 154 4.21 2.50 -13.88
C SER A 154 5.67 2.62 -13.48
N TRP A 155 6.54 2.96 -14.42
CA TRP A 155 7.99 2.92 -14.19
C TRP A 155 8.71 4.13 -14.79
N HIS A 156 9.88 4.43 -14.23
CA HIS A 156 10.77 5.48 -14.72
C HIS A 156 12.24 5.04 -14.57
N SER A 157 13.06 5.38 -15.57
CA SER A 157 14.52 5.29 -15.49
C SER A 157 15.13 6.62 -15.91
N PRO A 158 16.01 7.24 -15.09
CA PRO A 158 16.71 8.46 -15.48
C PRO A 158 17.88 8.18 -16.44
N VAL A 159 18.27 6.91 -16.64
CA VAL A 159 19.39 6.51 -17.48
C VAL A 159 18.84 5.91 -18.79
N PRO A 160 19.11 6.51 -19.97
CA PRO A 160 18.54 6.05 -21.25
C PRO A 160 18.84 4.59 -21.58
N GLN A 161 20.05 4.12 -21.30
CA GLN A 161 20.46 2.73 -21.55
C GLN A 161 19.67 1.76 -20.67
N LEU A 162 19.46 2.09 -19.39
CA LEU A 162 18.61 1.30 -18.50
C LEU A 162 17.14 1.39 -18.91
N ALA A 163 16.66 2.55 -19.36
CA ALA A 163 15.29 2.70 -19.84
C ALA A 163 15.00 1.74 -21.00
N GLN A 164 15.94 1.61 -21.94
CA GLN A 164 15.83 0.64 -23.02
C GLN A 164 15.74 -0.81 -22.50
N ALA A 165 16.61 -1.20 -21.56
CA ALA A 165 16.58 -2.53 -20.99
C ALA A 165 15.32 -2.81 -20.15
N VAL A 166 14.72 -1.78 -19.52
CA VAL A 166 13.41 -1.89 -18.86
C VAL A 166 12.29 -2.06 -19.88
N ARG A 167 12.30 -1.34 -21.01
CA ARG A 167 11.31 -1.53 -22.10
C ARG A 167 11.31 -2.97 -22.59
N GLU A 168 12.49 -3.55 -22.79
CA GLU A 168 12.63 -4.95 -23.22
C GLU A 168 12.03 -5.91 -22.19
N ALA A 169 12.35 -5.73 -20.90
CA ALA A 169 11.78 -6.56 -19.83
C ALA A 169 10.25 -6.41 -19.73
N MET A 170 9.72 -5.20 -19.91
CA MET A 170 8.27 -4.94 -19.89
C MET A 170 7.58 -5.53 -21.12
N ALA A 171 8.19 -5.45 -22.30
CA ALA A 171 7.67 -6.05 -23.52
C ALA A 171 7.58 -7.58 -23.38
N GLU A 172 8.63 -8.22 -22.86
CA GLU A 172 8.64 -9.66 -22.56
C GLU A 172 7.54 -10.03 -21.56
N PHE A 173 7.42 -9.28 -20.46
CA PHE A 173 6.43 -9.54 -19.43
C PHE A 173 4.99 -9.41 -19.94
N THR A 174 4.72 -8.40 -20.78
CA THR A 174 3.38 -8.10 -21.32
C THR A 174 2.98 -8.98 -22.50
N ALA A 175 3.93 -9.63 -23.19
CA ALA A 175 3.66 -10.46 -24.37
C ALA A 175 2.76 -11.68 -24.11
N ASP A 176 2.71 -12.17 -22.87
CA ASP A 176 2.05 -13.43 -22.50
C ASP A 176 0.76 -13.22 -21.68
N GLY A 177 -0.12 -12.34 -22.15
CA GLY A 177 -1.42 -12.05 -21.53
C GLY A 177 -2.51 -13.02 -21.96
N GLY A 178 -2.93 -13.93 -21.09
CA GLY A 178 -4.13 -14.75 -21.30
C GLY A 178 -5.44 -13.96 -21.15
N ALA A 179 -6.57 -14.51 -21.60
CA ALA A 179 -7.88 -13.81 -21.54
C ALA A 179 -8.25 -13.27 -20.13
N ARG A 180 -7.83 -13.98 -19.07
CA ARG A 180 -8.07 -13.62 -17.65
C ARG A 180 -6.89 -12.92 -16.96
N LYS A 181 -5.80 -12.67 -17.70
CA LYS A 181 -4.59 -12.00 -17.21
C LYS A 181 -4.31 -10.77 -18.06
N ALA A 182 -4.46 -9.58 -17.48
CA ALA A 182 -4.03 -8.34 -18.13
C ALA A 182 -2.72 -7.87 -17.50
N ARG A 183 -1.75 -7.47 -18.33
CA ARG A 183 -0.44 -6.94 -17.90
C ARG A 183 -0.20 -5.63 -18.61
N ILE A 184 -0.08 -4.56 -17.82
CA ILE A 184 0.01 -3.18 -18.31
C ILE A 184 1.33 -2.60 -17.81
N ALA A 185 2.12 -2.01 -18.71
CA ALA A 185 3.38 -1.35 -18.38
C ALA A 185 3.40 0.08 -18.95
N LEU A 186 3.68 1.07 -18.09
CA LEU A 186 3.59 2.49 -18.41
C LEU A 186 4.91 3.19 -18.10
N GLU A 187 5.68 3.50 -19.12
CA GLU A 187 6.89 4.32 -19.00
C GLU A 187 6.52 5.78 -18.71
N GLN A 188 7.20 6.42 -17.76
CA GLN A 188 7.08 7.85 -17.47
C GLN A 188 8.35 8.58 -17.93
N SER A 189 8.16 9.64 -18.72
CA SER A 189 9.26 10.46 -19.24
C SER A 189 9.97 11.28 -18.16
N THR A 190 9.32 11.53 -17.03
CA THR A 190 9.88 12.25 -15.88
C THR A 190 9.74 11.44 -14.61
N ARG A 191 10.58 11.77 -13.62
CA ARG A 191 10.53 11.13 -12.32
C ARG A 191 9.25 11.51 -11.59
N HIS A 192 8.44 10.51 -11.26
CA HIS A 192 7.26 10.66 -10.43
C HIS A 192 7.55 10.24 -8.99
N THR A 193 6.67 10.63 -8.06
CA THR A 193 6.61 10.01 -6.73
C THR A 193 5.94 8.63 -6.84
N GLN A 194 6.12 7.78 -5.83
CA GLN A 194 5.49 6.46 -5.78
C GLN A 194 3.97 6.54 -5.98
N PHE A 195 3.29 7.48 -5.31
CA PHE A 195 1.84 7.68 -5.45
C PHE A 195 1.42 8.18 -6.84
N GLN A 196 2.23 9.01 -7.49
CA GLN A 196 1.97 9.45 -8.86
C GLN A 196 2.07 8.28 -9.84
N HIS A 197 3.07 7.41 -9.68
CA HIS A 197 3.16 6.16 -10.44
C HIS A 197 1.94 5.25 -10.21
N LEU A 198 1.57 5.01 -8.95
CA LEU A 198 0.40 4.18 -8.61
C LEU A 198 -0.89 4.76 -9.18
N ARG A 199 -1.07 6.09 -9.16
CA ARG A 199 -2.23 6.75 -9.77
C ARG A 199 -2.29 6.53 -11.28
N VAL A 200 -1.16 6.62 -11.97
CA VAL A 200 -1.08 6.37 -13.41
C VAL A 200 -1.40 4.91 -13.72
N ALA A 201 -0.80 3.96 -13.00
CA ALA A 201 -1.08 2.53 -13.15
C ALA A 201 -2.56 2.19 -12.89
N LEU A 202 -3.15 2.74 -11.83
CA LEU A 202 -4.56 2.54 -11.49
C LEU A 202 -5.48 3.02 -12.61
N ARG A 203 -5.27 4.24 -13.11
CA ARG A 203 -6.12 4.81 -14.17
C ARG A 203 -6.17 3.91 -15.40
N THR A 204 -5.01 3.42 -15.86
CA THR A 204 -4.97 2.55 -17.04
C THR A 204 -5.57 1.17 -16.75
N ALA A 205 -5.36 0.63 -15.55
CA ALA A 205 -6.02 -0.60 -15.15
C ALA A 205 -7.55 -0.47 -15.09
N GLU A 206 -8.08 0.67 -14.65
CA GLU A 206 -9.52 0.95 -14.71
C GLU A 206 -10.04 1.03 -16.15
N GLU A 207 -9.28 1.62 -17.07
CA GLU A 207 -9.63 1.66 -18.49
C GLU A 207 -9.69 0.23 -19.07
N GLU A 208 -8.71 -0.62 -18.74
CA GLU A 208 -8.72 -2.04 -19.12
C GLU A 208 -9.91 -2.80 -18.51
N LEU A 209 -10.21 -2.54 -17.23
CA LEU A 209 -11.36 -3.12 -16.53
C LEU A 209 -12.67 -2.81 -17.27
N ARG A 210 -12.88 -1.52 -17.60
CA ARG A 210 -14.07 -1.06 -18.34
C ARG A 210 -14.16 -1.71 -19.72
N GLN A 211 -13.05 -1.85 -20.43
CA GLN A 211 -13.02 -2.42 -21.77
C GLN A 211 -13.34 -3.92 -21.79
N ARG A 212 -12.76 -4.69 -20.86
CA ARG A 212 -12.89 -6.15 -20.86
C ARG A 212 -14.18 -6.66 -20.24
N TRP A 213 -14.62 -6.05 -19.14
CA TRP A 213 -15.71 -6.62 -18.33
C TRP A 213 -17.05 -5.90 -18.51
N GLY A 214 -17.05 -4.72 -19.12
CA GLY A 214 -18.24 -3.88 -19.15
C GLY A 214 -18.76 -3.59 -17.73
N SER A 215 -19.85 -2.85 -17.62
CA SER A 215 -20.43 -2.52 -16.31
C SER A 215 -21.24 -3.68 -15.72
N GLN A 216 -20.67 -4.89 -15.58
CA GLN A 216 -21.37 -5.97 -14.90
C GLN A 216 -21.43 -5.68 -13.39
N ARG A 217 -22.65 -5.47 -12.89
CA ARG A 217 -22.93 -5.31 -11.47
C ARG A 217 -22.67 -6.65 -10.77
N GLY A 218 -21.75 -6.68 -9.81
CA GLY A 218 -21.52 -7.85 -8.95
C GLY A 218 -20.05 -8.28 -8.82
N ASP A 219 -19.13 -7.72 -9.60
CA ASP A 219 -17.71 -8.05 -9.49
C ASP A 219 -17.08 -7.40 -8.25
N GLU A 220 -16.34 -8.20 -7.48
CA GLU A 220 -15.57 -7.74 -6.34
C GLU A 220 -14.15 -7.39 -6.79
N ILE A 221 -13.84 -6.09 -6.85
CA ILE A 221 -12.51 -5.62 -7.22
C ILE A 221 -11.66 -5.37 -5.99
N TRP A 222 -10.52 -6.04 -5.91
CA TRP A 222 -9.56 -5.92 -4.81
C TRP A 222 -8.23 -5.39 -5.32
N VAL A 223 -7.69 -4.38 -4.65
CA VAL A 223 -6.41 -3.77 -5.03
C VAL A 223 -5.30 -4.27 -4.12
N MET A 224 -4.19 -4.71 -4.71
CA MET A 224 -2.95 -5.00 -4.00
C MET A 224 -1.80 -4.17 -4.54
N PHE A 225 -0.83 -3.87 -3.69
CA PHE A 225 0.37 -3.10 -4.03
C PHE A 225 1.59 -3.99 -3.88
N GLY A 226 2.53 -3.89 -4.81
CA GLY A 226 3.84 -4.54 -4.74
C GLY A 226 4.96 -3.55 -5.05
N ASP A 227 6.15 -3.81 -4.51
CA ASP A 227 7.37 -3.09 -4.83
C ASP A 227 8.16 -3.75 -5.97
N ASP A 228 9.07 -3.02 -6.60
CA ASP A 228 9.86 -3.49 -7.75
C ASP A 228 10.96 -4.50 -7.41
N ASP A 229 11.10 -4.87 -6.14
CA ASP A 229 11.98 -5.90 -5.61
C ASP A 229 11.25 -6.99 -4.80
N ASP A 230 9.91 -6.99 -4.81
CA ASP A 230 9.10 -8.04 -4.17
C ASP A 230 9.06 -9.31 -5.03
N LEU A 231 9.57 -10.43 -4.50
CA LEU A 231 9.30 -11.75 -5.05
C LEU A 231 7.94 -12.27 -4.59
N TRP A 232 7.13 -12.73 -5.55
CA TRP A 232 5.81 -13.26 -5.26
C TRP A 232 5.85 -14.78 -5.25
N HIS A 233 5.36 -15.39 -4.18
CA HIS A 233 5.10 -16.83 -4.17
C HIS A 233 4.09 -17.18 -5.28
N PRO A 234 4.23 -18.30 -6.03
CA PRO A 234 3.36 -18.65 -7.16
C PRO A 234 1.87 -18.70 -6.81
N GLU A 235 1.56 -19.10 -5.57
CA GLU A 235 0.19 -19.15 -5.06
C GLU A 235 -0.35 -17.82 -4.49
N ARG A 236 0.41 -16.71 -4.52
CA ARG A 236 0.06 -15.48 -3.78
C ARG A 236 -1.33 -14.98 -4.17
N VAL A 237 -1.62 -14.86 -5.46
CA VAL A 237 -2.94 -14.42 -5.94
C VAL A 237 -4.04 -15.42 -5.58
N ALA A 238 -3.78 -16.72 -5.74
CA ALA A 238 -4.75 -17.77 -5.39
C ALA A 238 -5.11 -17.75 -3.89
N GLN A 239 -4.12 -17.54 -3.02
CA GLN A 239 -4.35 -17.42 -1.58
C GLN A 239 -5.11 -16.14 -1.22
N TYR A 240 -4.90 -15.02 -1.92
CA TYR A 240 -5.74 -13.82 -1.74
C TYR A 240 -7.20 -14.09 -2.10
N VAL A 241 -7.46 -14.67 -3.28
CA VAL A 241 -8.82 -14.99 -3.72
C VAL A 241 -9.51 -15.92 -2.74
N LYS A 242 -8.82 -16.97 -2.29
CA LYS A 242 -9.32 -17.89 -1.26
C LYS A 242 -9.68 -17.14 0.01
N ALA A 243 -8.81 -16.24 0.46
CA ALA A 243 -9.03 -15.48 1.68
C ALA A 243 -10.23 -14.54 1.56
N ILE A 244 -10.35 -13.81 0.45
CA ILE A 244 -11.49 -12.95 0.10
C ILE A 244 -12.80 -13.74 0.17
N ARG A 245 -12.88 -14.86 -0.56
CA ARG A 245 -14.09 -15.69 -0.62
C ARG A 245 -14.46 -16.33 0.72
N SER A 246 -13.45 -16.69 1.52
CA SER A 246 -13.68 -17.33 2.82
C SER A 246 -14.11 -16.35 3.91
N HIS A 247 -14.03 -15.04 3.65
CA HIS A 247 -14.29 -14.04 4.66
C HIS A 247 -15.61 -13.33 4.37
N PRO A 248 -16.52 -13.21 5.36
CA PRO A 248 -17.67 -12.33 5.20
C PRO A 248 -17.14 -10.92 4.95
N LEU A 249 -17.49 -10.37 3.78
CA LEU A 249 -17.32 -8.96 3.51
C LEU A 249 -18.10 -8.20 4.58
N LEU A 250 -17.39 -7.42 5.38
CA LEU A 250 -18.04 -6.48 6.27
C LEU A 250 -18.51 -5.31 5.41
N ASP A 251 -19.76 -4.89 5.58
CA ASP A 251 -20.28 -3.69 4.91
C ASP A 251 -19.34 -2.50 5.19
N GLY A 252 -18.81 -1.92 4.12
CA GLY A 252 -17.90 -0.78 4.19
C GLY A 252 -16.43 -1.12 4.49
N VAL A 253 -16.01 -2.39 4.46
CA VAL A 253 -14.59 -2.77 4.63
C VAL A 253 -13.90 -2.95 3.28
N GLY A 254 -12.93 -2.08 3.00
CA GLY A 254 -12.15 -2.06 1.76
C GLY A 254 -10.66 -2.44 1.90
N ILE A 255 -10.25 -3.15 2.96
CA ILE A 255 -8.82 -3.49 3.16
C ILE A 255 -8.65 -4.91 3.70
N PHE A 256 -8.00 -5.76 2.90
CA PHE A 256 -7.44 -7.04 3.32
C PHE A 256 -5.91 -6.94 3.27
N ALA A 257 -5.25 -6.94 4.43
CA ALA A 257 -3.79 -6.89 4.51
C ALA A 257 -3.24 -8.30 4.84
N THR A 258 -2.66 -9.00 3.88
CA THR A 258 -1.80 -10.15 4.22
C THR A 258 -0.38 -9.65 4.44
N MET A 259 0.20 -10.07 5.56
CA MET A 259 1.44 -9.52 6.11
C MET A 259 2.59 -10.53 6.11
N ALA A 260 2.36 -11.74 5.58
CA ALA A 260 3.40 -12.77 5.55
C ALA A 260 4.44 -12.42 4.48
N ARG A 261 5.57 -11.86 4.92
CA ARG A 261 6.76 -11.64 4.11
C ARG A 261 7.96 -12.32 4.76
N ALA A 262 8.94 -12.71 3.98
CA ALA A 262 10.24 -13.14 4.48
C ALA A 262 11.22 -11.97 4.42
N VAL A 263 12.02 -11.76 5.46
CA VAL A 263 13.08 -10.74 5.48
C VAL A 263 14.42 -11.39 5.77
N VAL A 264 15.48 -10.90 5.14
CA VAL A 264 16.85 -11.35 5.46
C VAL A 264 17.16 -11.02 6.91
N ARG A 265 17.75 -11.97 7.64
CA ARG A 265 18.30 -11.68 8.96
C ARG A 265 19.47 -10.73 8.79
N SER A 266 19.33 -9.50 9.30
CA SER A 266 20.22 -8.35 9.08
C SER A 266 21.68 -8.53 9.53
N SER A 267 22.07 -9.70 10.06
CA SER A 267 23.42 -9.98 10.55
C SER A 267 24.34 -10.65 9.53
N ARG A 268 23.87 -11.02 8.33
CA ARG A 268 24.68 -11.70 7.31
C ARG A 268 24.78 -10.91 6.00
N PRO A 269 25.78 -10.03 5.83
CA PRO A 269 25.96 -9.25 4.61
C PRO A 269 26.22 -10.13 3.37
N GLU A 270 26.74 -11.35 3.56
CA GLU A 270 26.96 -12.32 2.48
C GLU A 270 25.66 -12.72 1.76
N ILE A 271 24.54 -12.78 2.49
CA ILE A 271 23.23 -13.13 1.93
C ILE A 271 22.65 -11.95 1.12
N ALA A 272 23.02 -10.71 1.44
CA ALA A 272 22.55 -9.55 0.68
C ALA A 272 23.01 -9.59 -0.78
N ASN A 273 24.17 -10.21 -1.04
CA ASN A 273 24.71 -10.42 -2.38
C ASN A 273 24.19 -11.69 -3.07
N SER A 274 23.57 -12.60 -2.31
CA SER A 274 22.96 -13.86 -2.78
C SER A 274 21.48 -13.92 -2.40
N MET A 275 20.77 -12.82 -2.65
CA MET A 275 19.33 -12.79 -2.40
C MET A 275 18.63 -13.80 -3.29
N PRO A 276 17.67 -14.57 -2.75
CA PRO A 276 16.91 -15.51 -3.56
C PRO A 276 16.25 -14.75 -4.73
N ALA A 277 16.24 -15.38 -5.89
CA ALA A 277 15.66 -14.90 -7.13
C ALA A 277 14.35 -15.61 -7.47
N THR A 278 14.10 -16.78 -6.87
CA THR A 278 12.91 -17.60 -7.09
C THR A 278 12.18 -17.90 -5.79
N ALA A 279 10.89 -18.23 -5.88
CA ALA A 279 10.11 -18.63 -4.70
C ALA A 279 10.67 -19.91 -4.04
N ALA A 280 11.11 -20.88 -4.83
CA ALA A 280 11.74 -22.09 -4.31
C ALA A 280 13.04 -21.79 -3.53
N GLU A 281 13.83 -20.81 -3.98
CA GLU A 281 14.99 -20.35 -3.23
C GLU A 281 14.59 -19.63 -1.94
N VAL A 282 13.52 -18.82 -1.94
CA VAL A 282 12.97 -18.21 -0.72
C VAL A 282 12.58 -19.30 0.29
N ASP A 283 11.90 -20.35 -0.16
CA ASP A 283 11.48 -21.47 0.68
C ASP A 283 12.68 -22.23 1.24
N ALA A 284 13.69 -22.51 0.40
CA ALA A 284 14.93 -23.14 0.84
C ALA A 284 15.67 -22.27 1.88
N CYS A 285 15.73 -20.96 1.67
CA CYS A 285 16.34 -20.03 2.63
C CYS A 285 15.53 -19.95 3.95
N LEU A 286 14.20 -20.04 3.90
CA LEU A 286 13.35 -20.14 5.10
C LEU A 286 13.61 -21.45 5.86
N GLN A 287 13.72 -22.59 5.16
CA GLN A 287 14.06 -23.89 5.75
C GLN A 287 15.44 -23.88 6.42
N ARG A 288 16.44 -23.23 5.79
CA ARG A 288 17.78 -23.02 6.35
C ARG A 288 17.84 -21.94 7.44
N GLN A 289 16.71 -21.27 7.74
CA GLN A 289 16.62 -20.15 8.69
C GLN A 289 17.50 -18.94 8.35
N GLU A 290 17.85 -18.78 7.07
CA GLU A 290 18.57 -17.63 6.51
C GLU A 290 17.66 -16.41 6.37
N LEU A 291 16.38 -16.67 6.09
CA LEU A 291 15.31 -15.68 6.15
C LEU A 291 14.51 -15.84 7.43
N ARG A 292 14.00 -14.72 7.93
CA ARG A 292 12.99 -14.69 8.99
C ARG A 292 11.63 -14.48 8.35
N ARG A 293 10.72 -15.44 8.51
CA ARG A 293 9.29 -15.22 8.25
C ARG A 293 8.80 -14.13 9.20
N MET A 294 8.20 -13.10 8.65
CA MET A 294 7.50 -12.04 9.37
C MET A 294 6.01 -12.37 9.36
N ASP A 295 5.68 -13.54 9.90
CA ASP A 295 4.33 -13.97 10.20
C ASP A 295 3.85 -13.45 11.56
N SER A 296 4.78 -12.96 12.40
CA SER A 296 4.50 -12.63 13.79
C SER A 296 3.37 -11.62 13.96
N THR A 297 2.33 -12.10 14.62
CA THR A 297 1.12 -11.43 15.07
C THR A 297 1.37 -10.10 15.76
N ASP A 298 2.50 -9.86 16.43
CA ASP A 298 2.71 -8.66 17.27
C ASP A 298 2.55 -7.30 16.56
N LYS A 299 3.07 -7.16 15.34
CA LYS A 299 2.89 -5.91 14.55
C LYS A 299 1.47 -5.78 14.02
N CYS A 300 0.87 -6.89 13.60
CA CYS A 300 -0.55 -6.97 13.28
C CYS A 300 -1.38 -6.60 14.52
N ASP A 301 -1.01 -7.05 15.71
CA ASP A 301 -1.77 -6.86 16.95
C ASP A 301 -1.66 -5.44 17.47
N ALA A 302 -0.50 -4.79 17.32
CA ALA A 302 -0.37 -3.35 17.58
C ALA A 302 -1.26 -2.52 16.62
N TRP A 303 -1.25 -2.86 15.33
CA TRP A 303 -2.11 -2.20 14.34
C TRP A 303 -3.60 -2.48 14.61
N ARG A 304 -3.98 -3.73 14.88
CA ARG A 304 -5.34 -4.15 15.25
C ARG A 304 -5.82 -3.45 16.51
N ARG A 305 -4.97 -3.33 17.53
CA ARG A 305 -5.27 -2.55 18.75
C ARG A 305 -5.53 -1.09 18.42
N THR A 306 -4.70 -0.48 17.57
CA THR A 306 -4.88 0.92 17.13
C THR A 306 -6.18 1.11 16.35
N LEU A 307 -6.50 0.17 15.46
CA LEU A 307 -7.73 0.19 14.69
C LEU A 307 -8.95 0.06 15.60
N ARG A 308 -8.94 -0.91 16.52
CA ARG A 308 -9.99 -1.10 17.54
C ARG A 308 -10.16 0.12 18.43
N TYR A 309 -9.07 0.74 18.87
CA TYR A 309 -9.09 1.98 19.64
C TYR A 309 -9.73 3.14 18.86
N SER A 310 -9.64 3.12 17.53
CA SER A 310 -10.27 4.11 16.65
C SER A 310 -11.70 3.75 16.23
N GLY A 311 -12.31 2.73 16.86
CA GLY A 311 -13.66 2.27 16.53
C GLY A 311 -13.76 1.33 15.31
N GLY A 312 -12.62 0.93 14.72
CA GLY A 312 -12.60 0.00 13.59
C GLY A 312 -12.59 -1.48 14.01
N SER A 313 -13.15 -2.35 13.17
CA SER A 313 -13.13 -3.81 13.39
C SER A 313 -12.05 -4.48 12.53
N CYS A 314 -11.44 -5.56 13.05
CA CYS A 314 -10.48 -6.38 12.31
C CYS A 314 -10.54 -7.85 12.77
N ALA A 315 -10.46 -8.76 11.80
CA ALA A 315 -10.30 -10.19 12.01
C ALA A 315 -8.83 -10.61 11.81
N ALA A 316 -8.41 -11.65 12.52
CA ALA A 316 -7.08 -12.22 12.44
C ALA A 316 -7.18 -13.65 11.93
N PHE A 317 -6.36 -14.03 10.95
CA PHE A 317 -6.19 -15.45 10.62
C PHE A 317 -5.07 -16.04 11.48
N PRO A 318 -5.29 -17.24 12.06
CA PRO A 318 -4.18 -18.00 12.61
C PRO A 318 -3.20 -18.33 11.47
N PRO A 319 -1.88 -18.20 11.68
CA PRO A 319 -0.91 -18.71 10.73
C PRO A 319 -1.14 -20.22 10.54
N ARG A 320 -1.16 -20.67 9.28
CA ARG A 320 -0.96 -22.08 8.94
C ARG A 320 0.53 -22.37 8.82
#